data_AF-A0AAE5HF79-F1
#
_entry.id   AF-A0AAE5HF79-F1
#
_cell.length_a   1.000
_cell.length_b   1.000
_cell.length_c   1.000
_cell.angle_alpha   90.00
_cell.angle_beta   90.00
_cell.angle_gamma   90.00
#
_symmetry.space_group_name_H-M   'P 1'
#
loop_
_entity.id
_entity.type
_entity.pdbx_description
1 polymer ?
#
loop_
_entity_poly.entity_id
_entity_poly.type
_entity_poly.pdbx_seq_one_letter_code
_entity_poly.pdbx_strand_id
1 'polypeptide(L)'
;MAGEKERTGALPGELHQWIEQRAADSERSPTEILSRAVMAYRLLEEGDPTESLAAEFSALSDRVDSIETASTAPSDELQSEIESLETQLSSDIEDLQRRIVDVLKEAKAKAKKSHEHPELKTEIQELSEAVDAVEETVSTLGIEQETLEQEMQSLDETVTSGFANYRTILEALDQTTVDLADKTSILARAMISLRSRTEIIERQYAIKQLTDDFKQEANQKRIETGNCQECGEPVVIALLSLPRCPHCESRFSGIEPGWRFVGRATLQTETQPALEGEIAAIVDDRSAATGEIDRLARDDTPTSVLEDEPSTENEPIQESAHGDEKTVSEPATKHGGN
;
A
#
# COMPACT_ATOMS: atom_id res chain seq x y z
N MET A 1 -26.45 116.25 -61.74
CA MET A 1 -27.19 117.07 -60.75
C MET A 1 -28.40 117.64 -61.47
N ALA A 2 -29.64 117.60 -61.04
CA ALA A 2 -30.36 117.06 -59.88
C ALA A 2 -31.85 117.44 -60.16
N GLY A 3 -32.88 116.79 -59.64
CA GLY A 3 -32.93 115.75 -58.65
C GLY A 3 -34.30 115.08 -58.72
N GLU A 4 -34.24 113.79 -58.44
CA GLU A 4 -35.33 112.95 -57.97
C GLU A 4 -36.00 113.67 -56.79
N LYS A 5 -37.24 114.13 -56.98
CA LYS A 5 -38.04 114.66 -55.89
C LYS A 5 -39.21 113.72 -55.70
N GLU A 6 -39.10 112.94 -54.63
CA GLU A 6 -40.11 112.05 -54.08
C GLU A 6 -41.52 112.58 -54.36
N ARG A 7 -42.16 111.97 -55.35
CA ARG A 7 -43.60 111.92 -55.39
C ARG A 7 -43.97 110.72 -54.55
N THR A 8 -44.07 110.90 -53.24
CA THR A 8 -44.98 110.10 -52.41
C THR A 8 -46.40 110.47 -52.85
N GLY A 9 -46.73 110.10 -54.09
CA GLY A 9 -48.09 110.09 -54.57
C GLY A 9 -48.75 108.99 -53.76
N ALA A 10 -49.50 109.39 -52.73
CA ALA A 10 -50.46 108.49 -52.12
C ALA A 10 -51.19 107.79 -53.26
N LEU A 11 -51.23 106.45 -53.22
CA LEU A 11 -52.02 105.67 -54.17
C LEU A 11 -53.39 106.33 -54.25
N PRO A 12 -53.91 106.58 -55.46
CA PRO A 12 -55.24 107.18 -55.61
C PRO A 12 -56.21 106.46 -54.67
N GLY A 13 -57.02 107.20 -53.91
CA GLY A 13 -57.74 106.65 -52.75
C GLY A 13 -58.58 105.41 -53.08
N GLU A 14 -59.12 105.36 -54.30
CA GLU A 14 -59.87 104.20 -54.81
C GLU A 14 -59.01 102.93 -54.92
N LEU A 15 -57.72 103.07 -55.26
CA LEU A 15 -56.78 101.96 -55.41
C LEU A 15 -56.31 101.43 -54.05
N HIS A 16 -56.11 102.33 -53.07
CA HIS A 16 -55.82 101.91 -51.69
C HIS A 16 -57.01 101.15 -51.09
N GLN A 17 -58.23 101.69 -51.27
CA GLN A 17 -59.45 101.05 -50.79
C GLN A 17 -59.68 99.69 -51.48
N TRP A 18 -59.38 99.59 -52.77
CA TRP A 18 -59.44 98.30 -53.48
C TRP A 18 -58.42 97.29 -52.95
N ILE A 19 -57.18 97.69 -52.67
CA ILE A 19 -56.16 96.79 -52.10
C ILE A 19 -56.56 96.33 -50.71
N GLU A 20 -57.06 97.21 -49.84
CA GLU A 20 -57.54 96.84 -48.51
C GLU A 20 -58.74 95.89 -48.60
N GLN A 21 -59.69 96.16 -49.49
CA GLN A 21 -60.83 95.28 -49.73
C GLN A 21 -60.36 93.89 -50.20
N ARG A 22 -59.44 93.84 -51.17
CA ARG A 22 -58.93 92.58 -51.72
C ARG A 22 -58.10 91.80 -50.70
N ALA A 23 -57.36 92.52 -49.85
CA ALA A 23 -56.61 91.94 -48.74
C ALA A 23 -57.55 91.29 -47.71
N ALA A 24 -58.62 91.99 -47.32
CA ALA A 24 -59.64 91.47 -46.42
C ALA A 24 -60.34 90.22 -47.01
N ASP A 25 -60.69 90.24 -48.29
CA ASP A 25 -61.34 89.11 -48.97
C ASP A 25 -60.42 87.89 -49.14
N SER A 26 -59.10 88.09 -49.20
CA SER A 26 -58.13 87.02 -49.50
C SER A 26 -57.37 86.52 -48.27
N GLU A 27 -57.68 87.04 -47.08
CA GLU A 27 -56.93 86.85 -45.82
C GLU A 27 -55.41 87.11 -45.95
N ARG A 28 -55.01 87.97 -46.88
CA ARG A 28 -53.59 88.30 -47.12
C ARG A 28 -53.33 89.75 -46.77
N SER A 29 -52.09 90.06 -46.41
CA SER A 29 -51.75 91.44 -46.07
C SER A 29 -51.85 92.35 -47.32
N PRO A 30 -52.28 93.63 -47.17
CA PRO A 30 -52.30 94.60 -48.27
C PRO A 30 -50.97 94.67 -49.04
N THR A 31 -49.85 94.55 -48.32
CA THR A 31 -48.50 94.55 -48.88
C THR A 31 -48.19 93.29 -49.71
N GLU A 32 -48.74 92.13 -49.36
CA GLU A 32 -48.59 90.87 -50.12
C GLU A 32 -49.47 90.85 -51.37
N ILE A 33 -50.66 91.44 -51.29
CA ILE A 33 -51.48 91.70 -52.47
C ILE A 33 -50.74 92.68 -53.40
N LEU A 34 -50.16 93.75 -52.85
CA LEU A 34 -49.35 94.70 -53.62
C LEU A 34 -48.09 94.06 -54.20
N SER A 35 -47.36 93.24 -53.45
CA SER A 35 -46.16 92.59 -53.96
C SER A 35 -46.52 91.57 -55.03
N ARG A 36 -47.61 90.81 -54.89
CA ARG A 36 -48.11 89.91 -55.93
C ARG A 36 -48.62 90.68 -57.15
N ALA A 37 -49.28 91.81 -56.95
CA ALA A 37 -49.75 92.67 -58.03
C ALA A 37 -48.58 93.33 -58.77
N VAL A 38 -47.56 93.81 -58.06
CA VAL A 38 -46.32 94.36 -58.63
C VAL A 38 -45.48 93.26 -59.26
N MET A 39 -45.44 92.06 -58.68
CA MET A 39 -44.82 90.90 -59.30
C MET A 39 -45.57 90.56 -60.57
N ALA A 40 -46.90 90.44 -60.57
CA ALA A 40 -47.71 90.21 -61.77
C ALA A 40 -47.55 91.32 -62.81
N TYR A 41 -47.42 92.58 -62.38
CA TYR A 41 -47.21 93.73 -63.26
C TYR A 41 -45.79 93.75 -63.84
N ARG A 42 -44.75 93.48 -63.05
CA ARG A 42 -43.38 93.29 -63.55
C ARG A 42 -43.28 92.06 -64.43
N LEU A 43 -43.98 90.98 -64.09
CA LEU A 43 -44.13 89.80 -64.93
C LEU A 43 -44.76 90.22 -66.28
N LEU A 44 -45.79 91.07 -66.27
CA LEU A 44 -46.39 91.61 -67.51
C LEU A 44 -45.46 92.56 -68.29
N GLU A 45 -44.57 93.29 -67.60
CA GLU A 45 -43.77 94.39 -68.18
C GLU A 45 -42.36 93.95 -68.63
N GLU A 46 -41.76 92.93 -68.00
CA GLU A 46 -40.41 92.43 -68.31
C GLU A 46 -40.38 91.23 -69.28
N GLY A 47 -41.53 90.81 -69.83
CA GLY A 47 -41.65 89.74 -70.83
C GLY A 47 -42.59 88.63 -70.39
N ASP A 48 -43.26 87.99 -71.34
CA ASP A 48 -44.50 87.22 -71.15
C ASP A 48 -44.53 86.38 -69.86
N PRO A 49 -45.30 86.82 -68.85
CA PRO A 49 -45.32 86.18 -67.54
C PRO A 49 -45.95 84.80 -67.54
N THR A 50 -46.76 84.54 -68.57
CA THR A 50 -47.33 83.23 -68.76
C THR A 50 -46.25 82.27 -69.20
N GLU A 51 -45.25 82.69 -69.98
CA GLU A 51 -44.16 81.81 -70.42
C GLU A 51 -43.22 81.42 -69.28
N SER A 52 -42.81 82.34 -68.39
CA SER A 52 -41.89 82.00 -67.29
C SER A 52 -42.52 81.09 -66.24
N LEU A 53 -43.77 81.37 -65.82
CA LEU A 53 -44.49 80.52 -64.87
C LEU A 53 -44.95 79.21 -65.52
N ALA A 54 -45.31 79.21 -66.80
CA ALA A 54 -45.57 77.98 -67.53
C ALA A 54 -44.29 77.14 -67.68
N ALA A 55 -43.12 77.76 -67.87
CA ALA A 55 -41.85 77.05 -67.92
C ALA A 55 -41.48 76.43 -66.56
N GLU A 56 -41.66 77.14 -65.45
CA GLU A 56 -41.43 76.58 -64.10
C GLU A 56 -42.45 75.50 -63.74
N PHE A 57 -43.73 75.69 -64.08
CA PHE A 57 -44.78 74.70 -63.85
C PHE A 57 -44.56 73.45 -64.72
N SER A 58 -44.16 73.63 -65.98
CA SER A 58 -43.75 72.52 -66.86
C SER A 58 -42.55 71.78 -66.26
N ALA A 59 -41.51 72.50 -65.82
CA ALA A 59 -40.33 71.88 -65.22
C ALA A 59 -40.64 71.14 -63.89
N LEU A 60 -41.58 71.65 -63.09
CA LEU A 60 -42.03 70.97 -61.89
C LEU A 60 -42.91 69.75 -62.22
N SER A 61 -43.79 69.85 -63.22
CA SER A 61 -44.55 68.71 -63.75
C SER A 61 -43.61 67.62 -64.25
N ASP A 62 -42.62 67.98 -65.07
CA ASP A 62 -41.61 67.05 -65.58
C ASP A 62 -40.82 66.38 -64.45
N ARG A 63 -40.52 67.11 -63.37
CA ARG A 63 -39.86 66.55 -62.17
C ARG A 63 -40.78 65.64 -61.38
N VAL A 64 -42.05 65.97 -61.23
CA VAL A 64 -43.05 65.12 -60.56
C VAL A 64 -43.25 63.84 -61.37
N ASP A 65 -43.42 63.94 -62.69
CA ASP A 65 -43.52 62.81 -63.61
C ASP A 65 -42.25 61.95 -63.56
N SER A 66 -41.07 62.58 -63.49
CA SER A 66 -39.81 61.86 -63.32
C SER A 66 -39.67 61.16 -61.97
N ILE A 67 -40.20 61.73 -60.88
CA ILE A 67 -40.17 61.12 -59.54
C ILE A 67 -41.19 59.99 -59.45
N GLU A 68 -42.38 60.17 -60.02
CA GLU A 68 -43.43 59.16 -60.08
C GLU A 68 -42.95 57.96 -60.89
N THR A 69 -42.42 58.17 -62.08
CA THR A 69 -41.81 57.09 -62.88
C THR A 69 -40.63 56.43 -62.18
N ALA A 70 -39.75 57.20 -61.52
CA ALA A 70 -38.62 56.66 -60.78
C ALA A 70 -39.02 55.92 -59.48
N SER A 71 -40.21 56.17 -58.94
CA SER A 71 -40.70 55.49 -57.72
C SER A 71 -41.56 54.27 -58.04
N THR A 72 -42.32 54.32 -59.14
CA THR A 72 -43.18 53.22 -59.59
C THR A 72 -42.34 52.08 -60.18
N ALA A 73 -41.31 52.38 -60.99
CA ALA A 73 -40.51 51.32 -61.62
C ALA A 73 -39.79 50.38 -60.63
N PRO A 74 -39.11 50.86 -59.57
CA PRO A 74 -38.51 49.98 -58.55
C PRO A 74 -39.56 49.25 -57.70
N SER A 75 -40.73 49.87 -57.49
CA SER A 75 -41.81 49.25 -56.73
C SER A 75 -42.41 48.07 -57.49
N ASP A 76 -42.61 48.21 -58.80
CA ASP A 76 -43.08 47.13 -59.68
C ASP A 76 -42.05 45.99 -59.79
N GLU A 77 -40.75 46.32 -59.81
CA GLU A 77 -39.66 45.33 -59.83
C GLU A 77 -39.59 44.53 -58.52
N LEU A 78 -39.64 45.21 -57.37
CA LEU A 78 -39.68 44.54 -56.06
C LEU A 78 -40.94 43.71 -55.88
N GLN A 79 -42.09 44.19 -56.36
CA GLN A 79 -43.33 43.42 -56.33
C GLN A 79 -43.22 42.17 -57.19
N SER A 80 -42.63 42.27 -58.38
CA SER A 80 -42.36 41.12 -59.24
C SER A 80 -41.38 40.12 -58.59
N GLU A 81 -40.36 40.61 -57.88
CA GLU A 81 -39.41 39.76 -57.14
C GLU A 81 -40.08 39.06 -55.95
N ILE A 82 -40.93 39.76 -55.19
CA ILE A 82 -41.71 39.17 -54.10
C ILE A 82 -42.65 38.10 -54.66
N GLU A 83 -43.38 38.38 -55.73
CA GLU A 83 -44.27 37.41 -56.37
C GLU A 83 -43.49 36.18 -56.87
N SER A 84 -42.28 36.37 -57.41
CA SER A 84 -41.39 35.28 -57.81
C SER A 84 -40.89 34.46 -56.61
N LEU A 85 -40.48 35.11 -55.51
CA LEU A 85 -40.01 34.45 -54.30
C LEU A 85 -41.15 33.70 -53.58
N GLU A 86 -42.34 34.27 -53.54
CA GLU A 86 -43.53 33.62 -52.99
C GLU A 86 -43.90 32.38 -53.82
N THR A 87 -43.85 32.50 -55.14
CA THR A 87 -44.05 31.36 -56.04
C THR A 87 -42.98 30.29 -55.81
N GLN A 88 -41.70 30.66 -55.73
CA GLN A 88 -40.61 29.72 -55.46
C GLN A 88 -40.77 29.05 -54.08
N LEU A 89 -41.07 29.82 -53.03
CA LEU A 89 -41.28 29.30 -51.68
C LEU A 89 -42.46 28.34 -51.62
N SER A 90 -43.58 28.66 -52.29
CA SER A 90 -44.72 27.74 -52.37
C SER A 90 -44.34 26.43 -53.05
N SER A 91 -43.57 26.49 -54.15
CA SER A 91 -43.07 25.32 -54.87
C SER A 91 -42.12 24.48 -54.01
N ASP A 92 -41.21 25.11 -53.27
CA ASP A 92 -40.25 24.43 -52.40
C ASP A 92 -40.95 23.77 -51.20
N ILE A 93 -41.96 24.43 -50.63
CA ILE A 93 -42.79 23.85 -49.57
C ILE A 93 -43.54 22.62 -50.09
N GLU A 94 -44.12 22.68 -51.28
CA GLU A 94 -44.81 21.55 -51.89
C GLU A 94 -43.85 20.38 -52.17
N ASP A 95 -42.61 20.66 -52.63
CA ASP A 95 -41.58 19.63 -52.85
C ASP A 95 -41.13 18.98 -51.53
N LEU A 96 -40.87 19.78 -50.48
CA LEU A 96 -40.53 19.27 -49.16
C LEU A 96 -41.66 18.42 -48.58
N GLN A 97 -42.92 18.87 -48.71
CA GLN A 97 -44.07 18.10 -48.28
C GLN A 97 -44.16 16.76 -49.02
N ARG A 98 -43.98 16.76 -50.35
CA ARG A 98 -43.94 15.53 -51.14
C ARG A 98 -42.81 14.61 -50.68
N ARG A 99 -41.59 15.12 -50.49
CA ARG A 99 -40.44 14.35 -50.04
C ARG A 99 -40.62 13.77 -48.64
N ILE A 100 -41.16 14.52 -47.68
CA ILE A 100 -41.46 14.03 -46.33
C ILE A 100 -42.50 12.91 -46.38
N VAL A 101 -43.55 13.08 -47.20
CA VAL A 101 -44.57 12.04 -47.40
C VAL A 101 -43.95 10.79 -48.01
N ASP A 102 -43.06 10.94 -48.99
CA ASP A 102 -42.38 9.81 -49.62
C ASP A 102 -41.42 9.11 -48.66
N VAL A 103 -40.64 9.84 -47.86
CA VAL A 103 -39.78 9.27 -46.81
C VAL A 103 -40.62 8.56 -45.73
N LEU A 104 -41.75 9.14 -45.32
CA LEU A 104 -42.64 8.53 -44.33
C LEU A 104 -43.29 7.26 -44.89
N LYS A 105 -43.69 7.26 -46.17
CA LYS A 105 -44.20 6.09 -46.86
C LYS A 105 -43.13 5.02 -46.97
N GLU A 106 -41.92 5.38 -47.37
CA GLU A 106 -40.78 4.46 -47.44
C GLU A 106 -40.46 3.88 -46.05
N ALA A 107 -40.36 4.70 -45.01
CA ALA A 107 -40.13 4.26 -43.64
C ALA A 107 -41.25 3.32 -43.13
N LYS A 108 -42.52 3.65 -43.40
CA LYS A 108 -43.67 2.79 -43.06
C LYS A 108 -43.74 1.52 -43.92
N ALA A 109 -43.22 1.55 -45.14
CA ALA A 109 -43.12 0.38 -46.01
C ALA A 109 -41.97 -0.53 -45.57
N LYS A 110 -40.86 0.04 -45.07
CA LYS A 110 -39.73 -0.68 -44.49
C LYS A 110 -40.08 -1.36 -43.18
N ALA A 111 -40.94 -0.74 -42.36
CA ALA A 111 -41.45 -1.36 -41.15
C ALA A 111 -42.88 -0.92 -40.85
N LYS A 112 -43.81 -1.88 -40.77
CA LYS A 112 -45.15 -1.63 -40.23
C LYS A 112 -45.05 -1.17 -38.78
N LYS A 113 -46.06 -0.43 -38.29
CA LYS A 113 -46.12 0.00 -36.88
C LYS A 113 -45.98 -1.12 -35.84
N SER A 114 -46.25 -2.35 -36.23
CA SER A 114 -46.16 -3.56 -35.40
C SER A 114 -45.02 -4.48 -35.84
N HIS A 115 -44.03 -3.98 -36.58
CA HIS A 115 -42.83 -4.77 -36.85
C HIS A 115 -42.17 -5.05 -35.50
N GLU A 116 -42.07 -6.33 -35.16
CA GLU A 116 -41.31 -6.78 -34.00
C GLU A 116 -39.95 -7.28 -34.45
N HIS A 117 -38.95 -7.17 -33.59
CA HIS A 117 -37.62 -7.72 -33.82
C HIS A 117 -37.46 -8.96 -32.95
N PRO A 118 -37.96 -10.13 -33.38
CA PRO A 118 -37.89 -11.36 -32.59
C PRO A 118 -36.44 -11.76 -32.30
N GLU A 119 -35.52 -11.53 -33.24
CA GLU A 119 -34.08 -11.77 -33.07
C GLU A 119 -33.52 -10.93 -31.91
N LEU A 120 -33.74 -9.61 -31.88
CA LEU A 120 -33.32 -8.76 -30.77
C LEU A 120 -33.98 -9.16 -29.45
N LYS A 121 -35.24 -9.60 -29.47
CA LYS A 121 -35.92 -10.07 -28.26
C LYS A 121 -35.26 -11.35 -27.72
N THR A 122 -34.91 -12.27 -28.61
CA THR A 122 -34.16 -13.49 -28.25
C THR A 122 -32.78 -13.13 -27.72
N GLU A 123 -32.02 -12.26 -28.39
CA GLU A 123 -30.71 -11.81 -27.92
C GLU A 123 -30.77 -11.16 -26.53
N ILE A 124 -31.77 -10.30 -26.29
CA ILE A 124 -31.98 -9.66 -24.97
C ILE A 124 -32.32 -10.72 -23.91
N GLN A 125 -33.14 -11.72 -24.26
CA GLN A 125 -33.49 -12.79 -23.34
C GLN A 125 -32.27 -13.66 -23.01
N GLU A 126 -31.50 -14.08 -24.02
CA GLU A 126 -30.26 -14.84 -23.84
C GLU A 126 -29.24 -14.05 -23.01
N LEU A 127 -29.12 -12.75 -23.25
CA LEU A 127 -28.24 -11.89 -22.46
C LEU A 127 -28.72 -11.76 -21.01
N SER A 128 -30.03 -11.68 -20.78
CA SER A 128 -30.60 -11.67 -19.42
C SER A 128 -30.29 -12.97 -18.70
N GLU A 129 -30.51 -14.12 -19.35
CA GLU A 129 -30.20 -15.44 -18.79
C GLU A 129 -28.70 -15.59 -18.49
N ALA A 130 -27.83 -15.05 -19.35
CA ALA A 130 -26.39 -15.03 -19.12
C ALA A 130 -26.00 -14.13 -17.93
N VAL A 131 -26.65 -12.97 -17.77
CA VAL A 131 -26.42 -12.09 -16.61
C VAL A 131 -26.85 -12.77 -15.32
N ASP A 132 -28.02 -13.42 -15.30
CA ASP A 132 -28.51 -14.16 -14.13
C ASP A 132 -27.53 -15.29 -13.74
N ALA A 133 -27.01 -16.04 -14.72
CA ALA A 133 -26.02 -17.08 -14.48
C ALA A 133 -24.69 -16.54 -13.93
N VAL A 134 -24.25 -15.36 -14.40
CA VAL A 134 -23.06 -14.69 -13.87
C VAL A 134 -23.31 -14.21 -12.44
N GLU A 135 -24.48 -13.66 -12.14
CA GLU A 135 -24.84 -13.22 -10.78
C GLU A 135 -24.84 -14.39 -9.79
N GLU A 136 -25.37 -15.55 -10.19
CA GLU A 136 -25.31 -16.78 -9.39
C GLU A 136 -23.85 -17.20 -9.15
N THR A 137 -23.02 -17.22 -10.20
CA THR A 137 -21.60 -17.58 -10.10
C THR A 137 -20.84 -16.65 -9.16
N VAL A 138 -21.06 -15.34 -9.28
CA VAL A 138 -20.43 -14.33 -8.40
C VAL A 138 -20.88 -14.54 -6.95
N SER A 139 -22.16 -14.86 -6.73
CA SER A 139 -22.68 -15.15 -5.39
C SER A 139 -22.02 -16.39 -4.78
N THR A 140 -21.87 -17.47 -5.56
CA THR A 140 -21.15 -18.68 -5.11
C THR A 140 -19.70 -18.39 -4.77
N LEU A 141 -18.98 -17.69 -5.65
CA LEU A 141 -17.58 -17.33 -5.42
C LEU A 141 -17.42 -16.43 -4.19
N GLY A 142 -18.37 -15.54 -3.91
CA GLY A 142 -18.36 -14.71 -2.71
C GLY A 142 -18.44 -15.55 -1.43
N ILE A 143 -19.27 -16.59 -1.41
CA ILE A 143 -19.40 -17.52 -0.27
C ILE A 143 -18.12 -18.36 -0.10
N GLU A 144 -17.54 -18.83 -1.21
CA GLU A 144 -16.28 -19.57 -1.18
C GLU A 144 -15.11 -18.71 -0.68
N GLN A 145 -15.04 -17.44 -1.11
CA GLN A 145 -14.06 -16.48 -0.61
C GLN A 145 -14.19 -16.28 0.91
N GLU A 146 -15.40 -16.02 1.40
CA GLU A 146 -15.63 -15.83 2.84
C GLU A 146 -15.24 -17.07 3.64
N THR A 147 -15.53 -18.26 3.11
CA THR A 147 -15.13 -19.54 3.71
C THR A 147 -13.61 -19.66 3.77
N LEU A 148 -12.91 -19.35 2.67
CA LEU A 148 -11.46 -19.43 2.60
C LEU A 148 -10.80 -18.43 3.57
N GLU A 149 -11.34 -17.22 3.69
CA GLU A 149 -10.86 -16.21 4.64
C GLU A 149 -11.00 -16.71 6.09
N GLN A 150 -12.12 -17.35 6.43
CA GLN A 150 -12.32 -17.95 7.76
C GLN A 150 -11.35 -19.10 8.02
N GLU A 151 -11.10 -19.96 7.02
CA GLU A 151 -10.12 -21.04 7.14
C GLU A 151 -8.69 -20.50 7.32
N MET A 152 -8.31 -19.47 6.59
CA MET A 152 -7.01 -18.80 6.74
C MET A 152 -6.85 -18.19 8.14
N GLN A 153 -7.89 -17.54 8.66
CA GLN A 153 -7.87 -16.99 10.02
C GLN A 153 -7.72 -18.10 11.07
N SER A 154 -8.48 -19.18 10.94
CA SER A 154 -8.38 -20.34 11.85
C SER A 154 -7.00 -20.99 11.80
N LEU A 155 -6.40 -21.07 10.62
CA LEU A 155 -5.05 -21.58 10.44
C LEU A 155 -4.01 -20.66 11.10
N ASP A 156 -4.11 -19.35 10.90
CA ASP A 156 -3.22 -18.36 11.54
C ASP A 156 -3.30 -18.42 13.07
N GLU A 157 -4.51 -18.51 13.63
CA GLU A 157 -4.73 -18.67 15.07
C GLU A 157 -4.11 -19.98 15.58
N THR A 158 -4.30 -21.08 14.85
CA THR A 158 -3.73 -22.39 15.18
C THR A 158 -2.20 -22.35 15.15
N VAL A 159 -1.61 -21.76 14.12
CA VAL A 159 -0.16 -21.64 13.95
C VAL A 159 0.43 -20.75 15.05
N THR A 160 -0.14 -19.58 15.29
CA THR A 160 0.31 -18.63 16.32
C THR A 160 0.19 -19.24 17.72
N SER A 161 -0.93 -19.89 18.03
CA SER A 161 -1.15 -20.59 19.29
C SER A 161 -0.17 -21.76 19.47
N GLY A 162 0.04 -22.55 18.41
CA GLY A 162 1.01 -23.65 18.39
C GLY A 162 2.42 -23.17 18.71
N PHE A 163 2.90 -22.12 18.04
CA PHE A 163 4.22 -21.54 18.32
C PHE A 163 4.34 -20.97 19.73
N ALA A 164 3.30 -20.34 20.26
CA ALA A 164 3.29 -19.86 21.65
C ALA A 164 3.41 -21.02 22.66
N ASN A 165 2.71 -22.12 22.41
CA ASN A 165 2.80 -23.33 23.22
C ASN A 165 4.21 -23.94 23.17
N TYR A 166 4.78 -24.12 21.97
CA TYR A 166 6.13 -24.65 21.82
C TYR A 166 7.18 -23.77 22.48
N ARG A 167 7.09 -22.44 22.35
CA ARG A 167 7.99 -21.51 23.04
C ARG A 167 7.94 -21.71 24.55
N THR A 168 6.74 -21.81 25.11
CA THR A 168 6.54 -22.06 26.55
C THR A 168 7.20 -23.37 26.98
N ILE A 169 7.06 -24.44 26.19
CA ILE A 169 7.68 -25.74 26.47
C ILE A 169 9.21 -25.63 26.40
N LEU A 170 9.76 -24.97 25.38
CA LEU A 170 11.19 -24.82 25.20
C LEU A 170 11.82 -23.99 26.34
N GLU A 171 11.18 -22.91 26.76
CA GLU A 171 11.60 -22.13 27.92
C GLU A 171 11.60 -22.97 29.20
N ALA A 172 10.57 -23.79 29.41
CA ALA A 172 10.51 -24.69 30.56
C ALA A 172 11.61 -25.77 30.52
N LEU A 173 11.90 -26.33 29.34
CA LEU A 173 12.97 -27.31 29.15
C LEU A 173 14.35 -26.70 29.35
N ASP A 174 14.58 -25.48 28.85
CA ASP A 174 15.84 -24.74 29.06
C ASP A 174 16.07 -24.46 30.54
N GLN A 175 15.06 -23.91 31.23
CA GLN A 175 15.13 -23.64 32.67
C GLN A 175 15.39 -24.92 33.49
N THR A 176 14.78 -26.03 33.09
CA THR A 176 15.00 -27.33 33.74
C THR A 176 16.43 -27.84 33.49
N THR A 177 16.97 -27.62 32.30
CA THR A 177 18.34 -28.02 31.93
C THR A 177 19.36 -27.24 32.74
N VAL A 178 19.18 -25.92 32.87
CA VAL A 178 20.03 -25.07 33.72
C VAL A 178 19.98 -25.51 35.18
N ASP A 179 18.77 -25.73 35.73
CA ASP A 179 18.60 -26.21 37.11
C ASP A 179 19.27 -27.57 37.36
N LEU A 180 19.17 -28.50 36.40
CA LEU A 180 19.82 -29.80 36.51
C LEU A 180 21.36 -29.69 36.40
N ALA A 181 21.87 -28.81 35.55
CA ALA A 181 23.31 -28.52 35.45
C ALA A 181 23.87 -27.94 36.77
N ASP A 182 23.10 -27.07 37.43
CA ASP A 182 23.48 -26.52 38.74
C ASP A 182 23.47 -27.60 39.83
N LYS A 183 22.41 -28.42 39.89
CA LYS A 183 22.30 -29.52 40.86
C LYS A 183 23.43 -30.55 40.69
N THR A 184 23.74 -30.94 39.45
CA THR A 184 24.84 -31.87 39.17
C THR A 184 26.19 -31.27 39.55
N SER A 185 26.42 -29.98 39.29
CA SER A 185 27.61 -29.26 39.73
C SER A 185 27.75 -29.23 41.26
N ILE A 186 26.65 -29.01 41.98
CA ILE A 186 26.63 -29.04 43.45
C ILE A 186 26.94 -30.45 43.96
N LEU A 187 26.32 -31.49 43.39
CA LEU A 187 26.57 -32.88 43.76
C LEU A 187 28.02 -33.29 43.49
N ALA A 188 28.59 -32.90 42.36
CA ALA A 188 29.99 -33.17 42.05
C ALA A 188 30.93 -32.54 43.09
N ARG A 189 30.70 -31.26 43.46
CA ARG A 189 31.47 -30.59 44.51
C ARG A 189 31.30 -31.28 45.87
N ALA A 190 30.09 -31.71 46.21
CA ALA A 190 29.82 -32.44 47.43
C ALA A 190 30.53 -33.80 47.47
N MET A 191 30.54 -34.55 46.36
CA MET A 191 31.26 -35.82 46.24
C MET A 191 32.78 -35.63 46.34
N ILE A 192 33.35 -34.60 45.69
CA ILE A 192 34.78 -34.28 45.81
C ILE A 192 35.13 -33.92 47.28
N SER A 193 34.28 -33.14 47.94
CA SER A 193 34.44 -32.79 49.36
C SER A 193 34.37 -34.02 50.27
N LEU A 194 33.42 -34.93 50.03
CA LEU A 194 33.30 -36.17 50.79
C LEU A 194 34.53 -37.06 50.57
N ARG A 195 34.97 -37.23 49.33
CA ARG A 195 36.18 -38.00 49.00
C ARG A 195 37.40 -37.43 49.69
N SER A 196 37.60 -36.11 49.63
CA SER A 196 38.72 -35.44 50.29
C SER A 196 38.70 -35.66 51.81
N ARG A 197 37.52 -35.60 52.44
CA ARG A 197 37.37 -35.90 53.88
C ARG A 197 37.68 -37.35 54.21
N THR A 198 37.23 -38.29 53.38
CA THR A 198 37.52 -39.72 53.55
C THR A 198 39.02 -39.99 53.44
N GLU A 199 39.70 -39.43 52.44
CA GLU A 199 41.15 -39.59 52.26
C GLU A 199 41.94 -39.05 53.47
N ILE A 200 41.48 -37.96 54.10
CA ILE A 200 42.08 -37.43 55.33
C ILE A 200 41.90 -38.42 56.49
N ILE A 201 40.70 -38.96 56.68
CA ILE A 201 40.39 -39.92 57.76
C ILE A 201 41.18 -41.21 57.55
N GLU A 202 41.22 -41.75 56.33
CA GLU A 202 41.97 -42.96 55.98
C GLU A 202 43.46 -42.76 56.25
N ARG A 203 44.03 -41.60 55.87
CA ARG A 203 45.43 -41.27 56.16
C ARG A 203 45.71 -41.24 57.67
N GLN A 204 44.82 -40.60 58.45
CA GLN A 204 44.95 -40.56 59.90
C GLN A 204 44.88 -41.97 60.51
N TYR A 205 43.97 -42.80 60.01
CA TYR A 205 43.82 -44.17 60.48
C TYR A 205 45.04 -45.04 60.11
N ALA A 206 45.56 -44.94 58.89
CA ALA A 206 46.75 -45.66 58.45
C ALA A 206 47.98 -45.29 59.30
N ILE A 207 48.20 -43.99 59.57
CA ILE A 207 49.29 -43.53 60.44
C ILE A 207 49.15 -44.11 61.86
N LYS A 208 47.92 -44.14 62.39
CA LYS A 208 47.65 -44.71 63.70
C LYS A 208 47.94 -46.21 63.73
N GLN A 209 47.46 -46.97 62.75
CA GLN A 209 47.74 -48.41 62.65
C GLN A 209 49.25 -48.68 62.59
N LEU A 210 49.99 -47.95 61.76
CA LEU A 210 51.45 -48.08 61.68
C LEU A 210 52.14 -47.80 63.03
N THR A 211 51.62 -46.83 63.79
CA THR A 211 52.13 -46.53 65.15
C THR A 211 51.82 -47.67 66.12
N ASP A 212 50.59 -48.19 66.08
CA ASP A 212 50.13 -49.28 66.94
C ASP A 212 50.90 -50.57 66.64
N ASP A 213 51.11 -50.90 65.36
CA ASP A 213 51.91 -52.05 64.91
C ASP A 213 53.36 -51.95 65.39
N PHE A 214 53.98 -50.77 65.24
CA PHE A 214 55.34 -50.53 65.72
C PHE A 214 55.45 -50.67 67.25
N LYS A 215 54.47 -50.15 68.00
CA LYS A 215 54.40 -50.33 69.46
C LYS A 215 54.17 -51.79 69.84
N GLN A 216 53.35 -52.52 69.09
CA GLN A 216 53.11 -53.93 69.30
C GLN A 216 54.38 -54.76 69.07
N GLU A 217 55.14 -54.47 68.01
CA GLU A 217 56.44 -55.08 67.73
C GLU A 217 57.42 -54.84 68.90
N ALA A 218 57.47 -53.61 69.42
CA ALA A 218 58.29 -53.25 70.58
C ALA A 218 57.91 -54.05 71.82
N ASN A 219 56.60 -54.16 72.10
CA ASN A 219 56.07 -54.93 73.21
C ASN A 219 56.39 -56.43 73.08
N GLN A 220 56.25 -57.01 71.88
CA GLN A 220 56.59 -58.41 71.62
C GLN A 220 58.08 -58.69 71.87
N LYS A 221 58.95 -57.76 71.45
CA LYS A 221 60.41 -57.84 71.66
C LYS A 221 60.86 -57.39 73.06
N ARG A 222 59.93 -56.93 73.92
CA ARG A 222 60.18 -56.40 75.28
C ARG A 222 61.15 -55.23 75.31
N ILE A 223 61.01 -54.32 74.35
CA ILE A 223 61.86 -53.13 74.19
C ILE A 223 61.04 -51.89 74.55
N GLU A 224 61.42 -51.19 75.62
CA GLU A 224 60.75 -49.95 76.04
C GLU A 224 61.41 -48.69 75.47
N THR A 225 62.74 -48.72 75.32
CA THR A 225 63.56 -47.61 74.80
C THR A 225 64.53 -48.13 73.76
N GLY A 226 64.60 -47.44 72.61
CA GLY A 226 65.58 -47.73 71.57
C GLY A 226 66.23 -46.46 71.04
N ASN A 227 67.44 -46.57 70.50
CA ASN A 227 68.14 -45.45 69.87
C ASN A 227 67.73 -45.36 68.40
N CYS A 228 67.46 -44.16 67.90
CA CYS A 228 67.19 -43.95 66.48
C CYS A 228 68.41 -44.31 65.65
N GLN A 229 68.24 -45.08 64.57
CA GLN A 229 69.33 -45.43 63.65
C GLN A 229 69.99 -44.19 63.02
N GLU A 230 69.20 -43.16 62.69
CA GLU A 230 69.68 -41.99 61.94
C GLU A 230 70.45 -40.99 62.83
N CYS A 231 69.88 -40.59 63.97
CA CYS A 231 70.47 -39.57 64.83
C CYS A 231 71.07 -40.09 66.14
N GLY A 232 70.88 -41.37 66.47
CA GLY A 232 71.42 -42.01 67.68
C GLY A 232 70.70 -41.67 68.99
N GLU A 233 69.76 -40.72 69.00
CA GLU A 233 69.08 -40.27 70.22
C GLU A 233 68.12 -41.34 70.80
N PRO A 234 68.01 -41.46 72.14
CA PRO A 234 67.15 -42.44 72.79
C PRO A 234 65.68 -42.01 72.73
N VAL A 235 64.82 -42.92 72.28
CA VAL A 235 63.38 -42.68 72.12
C VAL A 235 62.59 -43.70 72.95
N VAL A 236 61.67 -43.20 73.77
CA VAL A 236 60.72 -44.03 74.54
C VAL A 236 59.55 -44.39 73.63
N ILE A 237 59.45 -45.68 73.25
CA ILE A 237 58.52 -46.13 72.19
C ILE A 237 57.05 -45.98 72.63
N ALA A 238 56.76 -46.19 73.92
CA ALA A 238 55.40 -46.11 74.47
C ALA A 238 54.75 -44.72 74.30
N LEU A 239 55.55 -43.64 74.33
CA LEU A 239 55.09 -42.25 74.26
C LEU A 239 54.92 -41.72 72.83
N LEU A 240 55.28 -42.51 71.82
CA LEU A 240 55.18 -42.09 70.43
C LEU A 240 53.71 -41.94 70.00
N SER A 241 53.37 -40.78 69.42
CA SER A 241 52.08 -40.54 68.76
C SER A 241 52.11 -40.86 67.27
N LEU A 242 53.30 -40.92 66.68
CA LEU A 242 53.59 -41.22 65.28
C LEU A 242 54.78 -42.19 65.22
N PRO A 243 54.93 -43.00 64.17
CA PRO A 243 56.07 -43.90 64.02
C PRO A 243 57.26 -43.12 63.43
N ARG A 244 57.66 -42.03 64.07
CA ARG A 244 58.75 -41.14 63.66
C ARG A 244 59.60 -40.74 64.86
N CYS A 245 60.89 -40.51 64.64
CA CYS A 245 61.77 -39.99 65.66
C CYS A 245 61.39 -38.55 66.04
N PRO A 246 61.21 -38.21 67.33
CA PRO A 246 60.89 -36.85 67.76
C PRO A 246 62.07 -35.87 67.61
N HIS A 247 63.28 -36.37 67.32
CA HIS A 247 64.50 -35.55 67.21
C HIS A 247 64.88 -35.24 65.76
N CYS A 248 64.73 -36.19 64.84
CA CYS A 248 65.12 -36.03 63.43
C CYS A 248 64.00 -36.34 62.42
N GLU A 249 62.77 -36.59 62.90
CA GLU A 249 61.56 -36.86 62.10
C GLU A 249 61.61 -38.08 61.15
N SER A 250 62.68 -38.86 61.20
CA SER A 250 62.85 -40.08 60.40
C SER A 250 61.80 -41.12 60.80
N ARG A 251 61.14 -41.73 59.81
CA ARG A 251 60.09 -42.73 60.01
C ARG A 251 60.69 -44.08 60.39
N PHE A 252 60.12 -44.73 61.39
CA PHE A 252 60.56 -46.06 61.81
C PHE A 252 59.94 -47.17 60.93
N SER A 253 60.76 -48.12 60.49
CA SER A 253 60.35 -49.32 59.73
C SER A 253 60.32 -50.59 60.57
N GLY A 254 61.02 -50.62 61.71
CA GLY A 254 61.12 -51.83 62.52
C GLY A 254 62.10 -51.68 63.67
N ILE A 255 62.25 -52.75 64.45
CA ILE A 255 63.06 -52.72 65.67
C ILE A 255 64.09 -53.84 65.65
N GLU A 256 65.39 -53.49 65.68
CA GLU A 256 66.46 -54.47 65.81
C GLU A 256 66.83 -54.64 67.30
N PRO A 257 66.64 -55.84 67.89
CA PRO A 257 67.06 -56.08 69.26
C PRO A 257 68.59 -56.02 69.38
N GLY A 258 69.11 -55.38 70.43
CA GLY A 258 70.55 -55.39 70.71
C GLY A 258 71.06 -56.81 70.94
N TRP A 259 72.25 -57.15 70.42
CA TRP A 259 72.85 -58.45 70.69
C TRP A 259 73.09 -58.61 72.19
N ARG A 260 72.72 -59.78 72.72
CA ARG A 260 72.56 -60.22 74.12
C ARG A 260 73.43 -59.61 75.25
N PHE A 261 74.51 -58.85 74.99
CA PHE A 261 75.35 -58.22 76.02
C PHE A 261 75.97 -56.84 75.67
N VAL A 262 75.76 -56.27 74.48
CA VAL A 262 76.31 -54.94 74.10
C VAL A 262 75.33 -54.19 73.18
N GLY A 263 74.74 -53.10 73.69
CA GLY A 263 73.94 -52.16 72.91
C GLY A 263 72.46 -52.10 73.29
N ARG A 264 71.90 -50.88 73.31
CA ARG A 264 70.45 -50.65 73.39
C ARG A 264 69.82 -51.08 72.06
N ALA A 265 68.53 -51.42 72.08
CA ALA A 265 67.79 -51.71 70.84
C ALA A 265 67.89 -50.54 69.86
N THR A 266 68.00 -50.83 68.56
CA THR A 266 68.09 -49.81 67.51
C THR A 266 66.77 -49.76 66.75
N LEU A 267 66.19 -48.56 66.65
CA LEU A 267 64.96 -48.32 65.88
C LEU A 267 65.35 -48.04 64.44
N GLN A 268 65.03 -48.97 63.54
CA GLN A 268 65.36 -48.85 62.14
C GLN A 268 64.52 -47.77 61.49
N THR A 269 65.13 -46.96 60.62
CA THR A 269 64.47 -45.89 59.89
C THR A 269 64.38 -46.21 58.40
N GLU A 270 63.25 -45.88 57.78
CA GLU A 270 63.13 -45.90 56.32
C GLU A 270 63.89 -44.69 55.76
N THR A 271 64.90 -44.94 54.92
CA THR A 271 65.42 -43.90 54.03
C THR A 271 64.38 -43.67 52.94
N GLN A 272 63.47 -42.72 53.17
CA GLN A 272 62.53 -42.31 52.12
C GLN A 272 63.34 -41.70 50.98
N PRO A 273 63.29 -42.24 49.74
CA PRO A 273 63.92 -41.55 48.61
C PRO A 273 63.24 -40.19 48.46
N ALA A 274 64.04 -39.13 48.33
CA ALA A 274 63.53 -37.79 48.09
C ALA A 274 62.71 -37.82 46.79
N LEU A 275 61.40 -37.58 46.90
CA LEU A 275 60.59 -37.28 45.73
C LEU A 275 60.96 -35.87 45.29
N GLU A 276 61.95 -35.75 44.42
CA GLU A 276 62.17 -34.57 43.58
C GLU A 276 61.07 -34.54 42.51
N GLY A 277 59.85 -34.25 42.95
CA GLY A 277 58.75 -33.91 42.08
C GLY A 277 58.89 -32.44 41.70
N GLU A 278 59.43 -32.18 40.52
CA GLU A 278 59.32 -30.88 39.87
C GLU A 278 57.83 -30.52 39.77
N ILE A 279 57.41 -29.50 40.51
CA ILE A 279 56.07 -28.94 40.38
C ILE A 279 56.08 -28.16 39.07
N ALA A 280 55.87 -28.87 37.96
CA ALA A 280 55.47 -28.22 36.72
C ALA A 280 54.17 -27.47 37.04
N ALA A 281 54.24 -26.14 37.03
CA ALA A 281 53.11 -25.28 37.21
C ALA A 281 52.02 -25.71 36.22
N ILE A 282 50.97 -26.36 36.74
CA ILE A 282 49.70 -26.42 36.04
C ILE A 282 49.18 -24.99 36.11
N VAL A 283 49.55 -24.20 35.10
CA VAL A 283 48.90 -22.94 34.79
C VAL A 283 47.43 -23.28 34.64
N ASP A 284 46.63 -22.60 35.45
CA ASP A 284 45.18 -22.66 35.49
C ASP A 284 44.63 -22.19 34.14
N ASP A 285 44.56 -23.10 33.15
CA ASP A 285 43.81 -22.88 31.91
C ASP A 285 42.33 -23.21 32.13
N ARG A 286 41.72 -22.52 33.10
CA ARG A 286 40.26 -22.47 33.28
C ARG A 286 39.62 -21.26 32.61
N SER A 287 40.34 -20.57 31.74
CA SER A 287 39.81 -19.43 30.98
C SER A 287 39.53 -19.72 29.50
N ALA A 288 39.85 -20.90 28.97
CA ALA A 288 39.55 -21.24 27.57
C ALA A 288 38.19 -21.94 27.34
N ALA A 289 37.54 -22.48 28.38
CA ALA A 289 36.32 -23.29 28.22
C ALA A 289 34.99 -22.52 28.27
N THR A 290 34.99 -21.19 28.39
CA THR A 290 33.77 -20.36 28.34
C THR A 290 33.65 -19.49 27.10
N GLY A 291 34.57 -19.61 26.13
CA GLY A 291 34.52 -18.87 24.87
C GLY A 291 33.76 -19.56 23.72
N GLU A 292 33.39 -20.84 23.87
CA GLU A 292 32.80 -21.64 22.79
C GLU A 292 31.31 -21.97 22.98
N ILE A 293 30.63 -21.26 23.90
CA ILE A 293 29.16 -21.32 24.03
C ILE A 293 28.50 -19.97 23.67
N ASP A 294 29.26 -18.89 23.46
CA ASP A 294 28.73 -17.56 23.08
C ASP A 294 28.71 -17.29 21.55
N ARG A 295 28.92 -18.33 20.71
CA ARG A 295 28.86 -18.21 19.25
C ARG A 295 27.58 -18.77 18.60
N LEU A 296 26.66 -19.33 19.39
CA LEU A 296 25.36 -19.81 18.88
C LEU A 296 24.18 -18.86 19.20
N ALA A 297 24.45 -17.66 19.73
CA ALA A 297 23.41 -16.70 20.15
C ALA A 297 23.44 -15.35 19.39
N ARG A 298 24.06 -15.28 18.21
CA ARG A 298 23.98 -14.10 17.32
C ARG A 298 23.94 -14.53 15.86
N ASP A 299 22.77 -14.99 15.43
CA ASP A 299 22.36 -14.91 14.01
C ASP A 299 20.84 -14.65 13.96
N ASP A 300 20.45 -13.53 14.58
CA ASP A 300 19.21 -12.83 14.25
C ASP A 300 19.60 -11.59 13.45
N THR A 301 19.74 -11.73 12.13
CA THR A 301 19.40 -10.64 11.20
C THR A 301 18.88 -11.23 9.90
N PRO A 302 17.67 -10.81 9.45
CA PRO A 302 16.98 -11.44 8.35
C PRO A 302 17.61 -11.04 7.02
N THR A 303 17.97 -12.03 6.21
CA THR A 303 18.31 -11.78 4.81
C THR A 303 17.02 -11.44 4.07
N SER A 304 16.81 -10.14 3.88
CA SER A 304 15.92 -9.61 2.86
C SER A 304 16.63 -9.72 1.51
N VAL A 305 16.08 -10.54 0.62
CA VAL A 305 16.27 -10.40 -0.83
C VAL A 305 14.88 -10.60 -1.43
N LEU A 306 14.25 -9.47 -1.78
CA LEU A 306 13.11 -9.43 -2.68
C LEU A 306 13.65 -9.19 -4.11
N GLU A 307 12.82 -9.63 -5.06
CA GLU A 307 12.76 -9.24 -6.49
C GLU A 307 13.85 -9.90 -7.36
N ASP A 308 13.59 -10.48 -8.54
CA ASP A 308 12.42 -10.64 -9.43
C ASP A 308 13.00 -11.44 -10.62
N GLU A 309 12.40 -12.45 -11.27
CA GLU A 309 11.28 -12.40 -12.24
C GLU A 309 11.34 -13.72 -13.06
N PRO A 310 10.34 -14.02 -13.92
CA PRO A 310 9.81 -15.35 -14.17
C PRO A 310 10.41 -16.06 -15.39
N SER A 311 10.40 -17.39 -15.36
CA SER A 311 10.59 -18.22 -16.54
C SER A 311 9.36 -19.08 -16.78
N THR A 312 8.64 -18.66 -17.81
CA THR A 312 7.60 -19.33 -18.56
C THR A 312 8.16 -20.55 -19.28
N GLU A 313 7.67 -21.75 -18.97
CA GLU A 313 7.65 -22.87 -19.93
C GLU A 313 6.28 -23.54 -19.91
N ASN A 314 5.50 -23.18 -20.94
CA ASN A 314 4.37 -23.94 -21.45
C ASN A 314 4.86 -25.30 -21.95
N GLU A 315 4.23 -26.39 -21.52
CA GLU A 315 3.96 -27.50 -22.43
C GLU A 315 2.57 -28.11 -22.14
N PRO A 316 1.77 -28.41 -23.19
CA PRO A 316 0.39 -28.80 -23.04
C PRO A 316 0.27 -30.33 -22.92
N ILE A 317 -0.54 -30.81 -21.98
CA ILE A 317 -1.04 -32.18 -22.04
C ILE A 317 -2.49 -32.12 -22.51
N GLN A 318 -2.69 -32.67 -23.69
CA GLN A 318 -3.96 -32.75 -24.39
C GLN A 318 -4.92 -33.71 -23.70
N GLU A 319 -6.15 -33.22 -23.62
CA GLU A 319 -7.39 -33.94 -23.45
C GLU A 319 -7.58 -35.02 -24.53
N SER A 320 -7.99 -36.22 -24.12
CA SER A 320 -8.63 -37.19 -25.00
C SER A 320 -9.64 -38.01 -24.18
N ALA A 321 -10.91 -37.68 -24.40
CA ALA A 321 -12.07 -38.39 -23.91
C ALA A 321 -12.37 -39.63 -24.76
N HIS A 322 -12.59 -40.78 -24.12
CA HIS A 322 -13.47 -41.90 -24.49
C HIS A 322 -13.15 -43.01 -23.48
N GLY A 323 -14.05 -43.43 -22.60
CA GLY A 323 -15.38 -43.96 -22.88
C GLY A 323 -15.32 -45.45 -22.56
N ASP A 324 -16.03 -45.91 -21.54
CA ASP A 324 -16.81 -47.15 -21.58
C ASP A 324 -17.45 -47.47 -20.23
N GLU A 325 -18.78 -47.50 -20.28
CA GLU A 325 -19.65 -48.19 -19.34
C GLU A 325 -19.20 -49.64 -19.13
N LYS A 326 -19.16 -50.08 -17.86
CA LYS A 326 -19.55 -51.45 -17.54
C LYS A 326 -20.13 -51.59 -16.14
N THR A 327 -21.45 -51.54 -16.13
CA THR A 327 -22.32 -52.24 -15.19
C THR A 327 -21.94 -53.73 -15.11
N VAL A 328 -21.55 -54.22 -13.93
CA VAL A 328 -21.70 -55.64 -13.55
C VAL A 328 -21.94 -55.74 -12.03
N SER A 329 -23.21 -55.95 -11.70
CA SER A 329 -23.78 -56.94 -10.79
C SER A 329 -23.06 -57.32 -9.47
N GLU A 330 -23.79 -57.07 -8.38
CA GLU A 330 -23.91 -57.95 -7.21
C GLU A 330 -23.82 -59.44 -7.55
N PRO A 331 -23.30 -60.24 -6.59
CA PRO A 331 -24.19 -61.25 -6.07
C PRO A 331 -24.23 -61.27 -4.54
N ALA A 332 -25.46 -61.31 -4.03
CA ALA A 332 -25.77 -61.85 -2.72
C ALA A 332 -25.24 -63.29 -2.59
N THR A 333 -24.63 -63.62 -1.45
CA THR A 333 -24.71 -64.98 -0.93
C THR A 333 -24.83 -64.99 0.59
N LYS A 334 -25.75 -65.83 1.01
CA LYS A 334 -26.31 -66.09 2.33
C LYS A 334 -25.43 -67.07 3.11
N HIS A 335 -25.72 -67.18 4.41
CA HIS A 335 -25.30 -68.19 5.41
C HIS A 335 -23.99 -67.85 6.14
N GLY A 336 -23.91 -67.83 7.46
CA GLY A 336 -24.75 -68.41 8.50
C GLY A 336 -23.84 -69.22 9.45
N GLY A 337 -23.95 -69.02 10.77
CA GLY A 337 -23.43 -69.97 11.75
C GLY A 337 -22.62 -69.36 12.90
N ASN A 338 -23.21 -69.50 14.09
CA ASN A 338 -22.72 -69.28 15.46
C ASN A 338 -22.43 -67.85 15.92
#